data_AF-A0A7K4JX75-F1
#
_entry.id   AF-A0A7K4JX75-F1
#
_cell.length_a   1.000
_cell.length_b   1.000
_cell.length_c   1.000
_cell.angle_alpha   90.00
_cell.angle_beta   90.00
_cell.angle_gamma   90.00
#
_symmetry.space_group_name_H-M   'P 1'
#
loop_
_entity.id
_entity.type
_entity.pdbx_description
1 polymer ?
#
loop_
_entity_poly.entity_id
_entity_poly.type
_entity_poly.pdbx_seq_one_letter_code
_entity_poly.pdbx_strand_id
1 'polypeptide(L)' 'AFVSRRAGAELLRRQERSVAAGSARPSRSAPAPDPLEPQREVCELSPDCDELADLIGFQEAYRRLYGPV' A
#
# COMPACT_ATOMS: atom_id res chain seq x y z
N ALA A 1 -17.70 2.08 -36.81
CA ALA A 1 -16.57 1.31 -37.37
C ALA A 1 -16.53 -0.05 -36.68
N PHE A 2 -16.57 -1.16 -37.43
CA PHE A 2 -16.51 -2.51 -36.84
C PHE A 2 -15.05 -2.97 -36.82
N VAL A 3 -14.47 -3.08 -35.62
CA VAL A 3 -13.12 -3.62 -35.44
C VAL A 3 -13.17 -5.12 -35.73
N SER A 4 -12.37 -5.58 -36.68
CA SER A 4 -12.26 -7.00 -37.02
C SER A 4 -11.86 -7.81 -35.78
N ARG A 5 -12.48 -8.99 -35.59
CA ARG A 5 -12.22 -9.89 -34.44
C ARG A 5 -10.72 -10.21 -34.27
N ARG A 6 -9.97 -10.25 -35.38
CA ARG A 6 -8.51 -10.45 -35.36
C ARG A 6 -7.75 -9.26 -34.78
N ALA A 7 -8.16 -8.04 -35.12
CA ALA A 7 -7.57 -6.81 -34.58
C ALA A 7 -7.87 -6.66 -33.08
N GLY A 8 -9.07 -7.04 -32.64
CA GLY A 8 -9.41 -7.09 -31.22
C GLY A 8 -8.52 -8.06 -30.43
N ALA A 9 -8.28 -9.26 -30.98
CA ALA A 9 -7.42 -10.26 -30.35
C ALA A 9 -5.95 -9.82 -30.25
N GLU A 10 -5.43 -9.09 -31.24
CA GLU A 10 -4.08 -8.55 -31.18
C GLU A 10 -3.91 -7.43 -30.15
N LEU A 11 -4.94 -6.58 -29.98
CA LEU A 11 -4.93 -5.53 -28.95
C LEU A 11 -4.94 -6.14 -27.54
N LEU A 12 -5.74 -7.18 -27.31
CA LEU A 12 -5.74 -7.92 -26.05
C LEU A 12 -4.39 -8.58 -25.80
N ARG A 13 -3.80 -9.27 -26.78
CA ARG A 13 -2.46 -9.88 -26.66
C ARG A 13 -1.35 -8.87 -26.38
N ARG A 14 -1.43 -7.67 -26.96
CA ARG A 14 -0.50 -6.57 -26.69
C ARG A 14 -0.70 -6.03 -25.27
N GLN A 15 -1.94 -5.88 -24.83
CA GLN A 15 -2.28 -5.43 -23.47
C GLN A 15 -1.83 -6.44 -22.41
N GLU A 16 -2.04 -7.74 -22.62
CA GLU A 16 -1.55 -8.78 -21.72
C GLU A 16 -0.03 -8.78 -21.60
N ARG A 17 0.69 -8.56 -22.71
CA ARG A 17 2.16 -8.44 -22.69
C ARG A 17 2.63 -7.18 -21.96
N SER A 18 1.96 -6.04 -22.08
CA SER A 18 2.31 -4.84 -21.33
C SER A 18 1.98 -4.96 -19.84
N VAL A 19 0.88 -5.64 -19.48
CA VAL A 19 0.58 -5.97 -18.08
C VAL A 19 1.60 -6.95 -17.51
N ALA A 20 1.92 -8.03 -18.22
CA ALA A 20 2.92 -9.01 -17.78
C ALA A 20 4.34 -8.40 -17.65
N ALA A 21 4.72 -7.48 -18.53
CA ALA A 21 6.00 -6.76 -18.43
C ALA A 21 6.03 -5.72 -17.29
N GLY A 22 4.87 -5.16 -16.91
CA GLY A 22 4.72 -4.26 -15.76
C GLY A 22 4.64 -4.99 -14.42
N SER A 23 4.13 -6.22 -14.40
CA SER A 23 3.95 -7.04 -13.19
C SER A 23 5.14 -7.95 -12.86
N ALA A 24 6.16 -8.02 -13.74
CA ALA A 24 7.35 -8.86 -13.56
C ALA A 24 8.60 -8.09 -13.08
N ARG A 25 8.44 -6.96 -12.39
CA ARG A 25 9.48 -6.48 -11.47
C ARG A 25 9.11 -6.94 -10.06
N PRO A 26 9.68 -8.05 -9.55
CA PRO A 26 9.75 -8.19 -8.11
C PRO A 26 10.59 -7.02 -7.64
N SER A 27 9.99 -6.06 -6.92
CA SER A 27 10.78 -5.12 -6.14
C SER A 27 11.66 -5.98 -5.25
N ARG A 28 12.97 -5.77 -5.36
CA ARG A 28 14.02 -6.70 -4.94
C ARG A 28 14.17 -6.86 -3.43
N SER A 29 13.19 -6.44 -2.65
CA SER A 29 13.14 -6.45 -1.20
C SER A 29 11.93 -5.62 -0.78
N ALA A 30 10.77 -6.25 -0.58
CA ALA A 30 9.80 -5.62 0.30
C ALA A 30 10.50 -5.48 1.66
N PRO A 31 10.60 -4.28 2.25
CA PRO A 31 11.11 -4.16 3.62
C PRO A 31 10.30 -5.10 4.50
N ALA A 32 10.97 -5.76 5.45
CA ALA A 32 10.26 -6.55 6.44
C ALA A 32 9.13 -5.68 7.04
N PRO A 33 7.93 -6.25 7.26
CA PRO A 33 6.83 -5.48 7.83
C PRO A 33 7.30 -4.84 9.13
N ASP A 34 6.99 -3.55 9.32
CA ASP A 34 7.35 -2.83 10.53
C ASP A 34 6.71 -3.56 11.73
N PRO A 35 7.48 -4.02 12.72
CA PRO A 35 6.91 -4.65 13.92
C PRO A 35 5.94 -3.74 14.67
N LEU A 36 5.98 -2.43 14.41
CA LEU A 36 5.10 -1.43 15.01
C LEU A 36 3.88 -1.07 14.16
N GLU A 37 3.69 -1.71 13.00
CA GLU A 37 2.53 -1.49 12.14
C GLU A 37 1.18 -1.68 12.88
N PRO A 38 1.01 -2.72 13.74
CA PRO A 38 -0.24 -2.88 14.48
C PRO A 38 -0.55 -1.71 15.43
N GLN A 39 0.47 -1.19 16.11
CA GLN A 39 0.32 -0.05 17.01
C GLN A 39 0.04 1.24 16.22
N ARG A 40 0.63 1.36 15.02
CA ARG A 40 0.30 2.43 14.07
C ARG A 40 -1.17 2.40 13.67
N GLU A 41 -1.69 1.25 13.23
CA GLU A 41 -3.10 1.13 12.86
C GLU A 41 -4.04 1.46 14.03
N VAL A 42 -3.71 1.03 15.25
CA VAL A 42 -4.49 1.38 16.45
C VAL A 42 -4.49 2.89 16.72
N CYS A 43 -3.36 3.57 16.49
CA CYS A 43 -3.28 5.02 16.64
C CYS A 43 -4.09 5.75 15.57
N GLU A 44 -4.00 5.32 14.30
CA GLU A 44 -4.74 5.91 13.17
C GLU A 44 -6.27 5.75 13.29
N LEU A 45 -6.74 4.71 14.00
CA LEU A 45 -8.17 4.52 14.28
C LEU A 45 -8.72 5.47 15.36
N SER A 46 -7.86 6.19 16.07
CA SER A 46 -8.25 7.11 17.15
C SER A 46 -7.91 8.55 16.77
N PRO A 47 -8.91 9.44 16.64
CA PRO A 47 -8.64 10.83 16.26
C PRO A 47 -7.72 11.54 17.26
N ASP A 48 -7.83 11.21 18.55
CA ASP A 48 -6.96 11.80 19.58
C ASP A 48 -5.50 11.34 19.45
N CYS A 49 -5.29 10.07 19.07
CA CYS A 49 -3.93 9.55 18.87
C CYS A 49 -3.33 10.06 17.56
N ASP A 50 -4.11 10.10 16.48
CA ASP A 50 -3.69 10.54 15.15
C ASP A 50 -3.23 12.01 15.15
N GLU A 51 -4.07 12.91 15.67
CA GLU A 51 -3.74 14.34 15.80
C GLU A 51 -2.54 14.56 16.74
N LEU A 52 -2.40 13.74 17.79
CA LEU A 52 -1.25 13.81 18.68
C LEU A 52 0.03 13.28 18.00
N ALA A 53 -0.09 12.22 17.20
CA ALA A 53 1.01 11.63 16.44
C ALA A 53 1.59 12.61 15.41
N ASP A 54 0.77 13.51 14.85
CA ASP A 54 1.25 14.58 13.98
C ASP A 54 2.13 15.61 14.71
N LEU A 55 1.88 15.83 16.01
CA LEU A 55 2.62 16.80 16.82
C LEU A 55 3.90 16.20 17.43
N ILE A 56 3.84 14.94 17.90
CA ILE A 56 4.92 14.34 18.71
C ILE A 56 5.44 13.00 18.18
N GLY A 57 4.86 12.48 17.10
CA GLY A 57 5.16 11.17 16.53
C GLY A 57 4.35 10.03 17.16
N PHE A 58 4.07 9.00 16.36
CA PHE A 58 3.17 7.90 16.74
C PHE A 58 3.64 7.16 18.00
N GLN A 59 4.93 6.86 18.16
CA GLN A 59 5.41 6.05 19.30
C GLN A 59 5.11 6.73 20.63
N GLU A 60 5.31 8.05 20.70
CA GLU A 60 5.06 8.83 21.90
C GLU A 60 3.56 9.11 22.09
N ALA A 61 2.79 9.31 21.02
CA ALA A 61 1.34 9.44 21.07
C ALA A 61 0.68 8.15 21.59
N TYR A 62 1.03 7.00 20.99
CA TYR A 62 0.58 5.68 21.39
C TYR A 62 0.93 5.40 22.85
N ARG A 63 2.16 5.72 23.27
CA ARG A 63 2.60 5.55 24.66
C ARG A 63 1.75 6.31 25.68
N ARG A 64 1.27 7.52 25.32
CA ARG A 64 0.45 8.36 26.21
C ARG A 64 -0.98 7.88 26.33
N LEU A 65 -1.57 7.36 25.25
CA LEU A 65 -2.98 6.93 25.24
C LEU A 65 -3.17 5.45 25.59
N TYR A 66 -2.26 4.58 25.15
CA TYR A 66 -2.41 3.12 25.23
C TYR A 66 -1.34 2.42 26.05
N GLY A 67 -0.24 3.11 26.40
CA GLY A 67 0.89 2.54 27.14
C GLY A 67 2.04 2.08 26.24
N PRO A 68 3.09 1.48 26.80
CA PRO A 68 4.30 1.11 26.04
C PRO A 68 3.99 0.25 24.81
N VAL A 69 4.69 0.55 23.71
CA VAL A 69 4.61 -0.17 22.41
C VAL A 69 5.17 -1.58 22.48
#